data_AF-A0A5A8AET3-F1
#
_entry.id   AF-A0A5A8AET3-F1
#
_cell.length_a   1.000
_cell.length_b   1.000
_cell.length_c   1.000
_cell.angle_alpha   90.00
_cell.angle_beta   90.00
_cell.angle_gamma   90.00
#
_symmetry.space_group_name_H-M   'P 1'
#
loop_
_entity.id
_entity.type
_entity.pdbx_description
1 polymer ?
#
loop_
_entity_poly.entity_id
_entity_poly.type
_entity_poly.pdbx_seq_one_letter_code
_entity_poly.pdbx_strand_id
1 'polypeptide(L)'
;MYTKEQAKAKMQRFVDYENNLRIWNNLGEPDIIIYDDETEEYPFGWVFHWQIKNIKDDYSNFLFGNGPIIIEKDTLNMYQFKTAVPIEENIELYKKDKNKLLQLEEDQDGFFDPVNI
;
A
#
# COMPACT_ATOMS: atom_id res chain seq x y z
N MET A 1 20.45 -4.55 0.56
CA MET A 1 19.58 -3.51 -0.01
C MET A 1 18.87 -4.09 -1.22
N TYR A 2 17.54 -4.09 -1.19
CA TYR A 2 16.68 -4.54 -2.28
C TYR A 2 16.56 -3.45 -3.36
N THR A 3 15.99 -3.82 -4.50
CA THR A 3 15.71 -2.96 -5.66
C THR A 3 14.28 -2.44 -5.65
N LYS A 4 14.00 -1.38 -6.41
CA LYS A 4 12.64 -0.83 -6.56
C LYS A 4 11.71 -1.87 -7.18
N GLU A 5 12.22 -2.67 -8.11
CA GLU A 5 11.51 -3.76 -8.77
C GLU A 5 11.10 -4.85 -7.77
N GLN A 6 11.98 -5.21 -6.83
CA GLN A 6 11.64 -6.17 -5.76
C GLN A 6 10.59 -5.62 -4.79
N ALA A 7 10.69 -4.33 -4.43
CA ALA A 7 9.68 -3.67 -3.61
C ALA A 7 8.33 -3.59 -4.33
N LYS A 8 8.33 -3.21 -5.61
CA LYS A 8 7.13 -3.18 -6.46
C LYS A 8 6.52 -4.55 -6.62
N ALA A 9 7.32 -5.60 -6.79
CA ALA A 9 6.82 -6.97 -6.87
C ALA A 9 6.13 -7.40 -5.55
N LYS A 10 6.62 -6.95 -4.40
CA LYS A 10 5.94 -7.18 -3.11
C LYS A 10 4.65 -6.38 -2.99
N MET A 11 4.67 -5.11 -3.38
CA MET A 11 3.48 -4.27 -3.45
C MET A 11 2.40 -4.86 -4.38
N GLN A 12 2.80 -5.43 -5.51
CA GLN A 12 1.88 -6.07 -6.45
C GLN A 12 1.18 -7.26 -5.82
N ARG A 13 1.90 -8.10 -5.05
CA ARG A 13 1.26 -9.22 -4.31
C ARG A 13 0.24 -8.73 -3.29
N PHE A 14 0.50 -7.62 -2.62
CA PHE A 14 -0.48 -6.99 -1.72
C PHE A 14 -1.72 -6.48 -2.48
N VAL A 15 -1.55 -5.84 -3.63
CA VAL A 15 -2.67 -5.39 -4.47
C VAL A 15 -3.47 -6.58 -5.02
N ASP A 16 -2.79 -7.63 -5.48
CA ASP A 16 -3.43 -8.85 -5.95
C ASP A 16 -4.22 -9.52 -4.81
N TYR A 17 -3.66 -9.53 -3.60
CA TYR A 17 -4.36 -9.98 -2.40
C TYR A 17 -5.64 -9.15 -2.13
N GLU A 18 -5.56 -7.82 -2.15
CA GLU A 18 -6.73 -6.95 -1.95
C GLU A 18 -7.81 -7.15 -3.03
N ASN A 19 -7.41 -7.34 -4.29
CA ASN A 19 -8.32 -7.66 -5.39
C ASN A 19 -9.01 -9.01 -5.19
N ASN A 20 -8.29 -10.03 -4.70
CA ASN A 20 -8.83 -11.37 -4.47
C ASN A 20 -9.68 -11.48 -3.19
N LEU A 21 -9.30 -10.75 -2.13
CA LEU A 21 -10.02 -10.75 -0.86
C LEU A 21 -11.42 -10.13 -1.02
N ARG A 22 -11.53 -9.12 -1.88
CA ARG A 22 -12.71 -8.28 -1.98
C ARG A 22 -13.55 -8.64 -3.20
N ILE A 23 -14.32 -9.70 -3.09
CA ILE A 23 -15.40 -9.99 -4.04
C ILE A 23 -16.60 -9.11 -3.67
N TRP A 24 -16.80 -8.00 -4.39
CA TRP A 24 -17.88 -7.05 -4.11
C TRP A 24 -19.23 -7.47 -4.73
N ASN A 25 -19.88 -8.48 -4.16
CA ASN A 25 -21.26 -8.89 -4.52
C ASN A 25 -21.54 -8.83 -6.04
N ASN A 26 -22.71 -8.36 -6.46
CA ASN A 26 -23.11 -8.24 -7.88
C ASN A 26 -22.56 -6.98 -8.56
N LEU A 27 -21.63 -6.24 -7.94
CA LEU A 27 -21.13 -4.95 -8.44
C LEU A 27 -19.80 -5.09 -9.21
N GLY A 28 -19.21 -6.27 -9.19
CA GLY A 28 -18.00 -6.60 -9.94
C GLY A 28 -16.77 -6.79 -9.05
N GLU A 29 -15.66 -7.11 -9.69
CA GLU A 29 -14.35 -7.21 -9.04
C GLU A 29 -13.72 -5.81 -8.97
N PRO A 30 -13.03 -5.47 -7.87
CA PRO A 30 -12.31 -4.21 -7.81
C PRO A 30 -11.08 -4.31 -8.72
N ASP A 31 -10.85 -3.28 -9.54
CA ASP A 31 -9.63 -3.16 -10.37
C ASP A 31 -8.65 -2.24 -9.65
N ILE A 32 -8.05 -2.72 -8.56
CA ILE A 32 -7.07 -1.97 -7.78
C ILE A 32 -5.71 -2.08 -8.47
N ILE A 33 -5.04 -0.94 -8.63
CA ILE A 33 -3.73 -0.83 -9.28
C ILE A 33 -2.74 -0.03 -8.42
N ILE A 34 -1.46 -0.19 -8.71
CA ILE A 34 -0.40 0.69 -8.24
C ILE A 34 -0.31 1.89 -9.20
N TYR A 35 -0.31 3.10 -8.67
CA TYR A 35 -0.02 4.32 -9.44
C TYR A 35 1.49 4.52 -9.50
N ASP A 36 2.13 3.84 -10.45
CA ASP A 36 3.59 3.83 -10.59
C ASP A 36 4.21 5.23 -10.73
N ASP A 37 3.54 6.11 -11.46
CA ASP A 37 3.99 7.49 -11.70
C ASP A 37 3.93 8.37 -10.44
N GLU A 38 3.13 7.95 -9.44
CA GLU A 38 3.03 8.60 -8.13
C GLU A 38 3.95 7.94 -7.10
N THR A 39 4.73 6.92 -7.47
CA THR A 39 5.64 6.23 -6.53
C THR A 39 6.81 7.13 -6.17
N GLU A 40 6.92 7.46 -4.89
CA GLU A 40 7.97 8.33 -4.36
C GLU A 40 9.16 7.50 -3.86
N GLU A 41 10.39 7.90 -4.23
CA GLU A 41 11.63 7.25 -3.81
C GLU A 41 12.34 8.04 -2.72
N TYR A 42 12.72 7.34 -1.66
CA TYR A 42 13.42 7.88 -0.50
C TYR A 42 14.70 7.09 -0.20
N PRO A 43 15.67 7.67 0.54
CA PRO A 43 16.85 6.92 0.96
C PRO A 43 16.54 5.65 1.77
N PHE A 44 15.41 5.64 2.50
CA PHE A 44 14.98 4.53 3.35
C PHE A 44 14.08 3.49 2.64
N GLY A 45 13.59 3.77 1.43
CA GLY A 45 12.62 2.90 0.77
C GLY A 45 11.77 3.62 -0.29
N TRP A 46 10.61 3.04 -0.58
CA TRP A 46 9.68 3.56 -1.58
C TRP A 46 8.28 3.68 -0.99
N VAL A 47 7.58 4.76 -1.33
CA VAL A 47 6.15 4.95 -1.00
C VAL A 47 5.34 4.62 -2.24
N PHE A 48 4.53 3.57 -2.16
CA PHE A 48 3.63 3.16 -3.23
C PHE A 48 2.22 3.67 -2.97
N HIS A 49 1.68 4.36 -3.97
CA HIS A 49 0.28 4.77 -4.02
C HIS A 49 -0.53 3.73 -4.81
N TRP A 50 -1.70 3.39 -4.30
CA TRP A 50 -2.54 2.33 -4.86
C TRP A 50 -4.02 2.65 -4.61
N GLN A 51 -4.87 2.39 -5.61
CA GLN A 51 -6.32 2.62 -5.53
C GLN A 51 -7.01 1.89 -6.69
N ILE A 52 -8.34 1.80 -6.65
CA ILE A 52 -9.19 1.51 -7.81
C ILE A 52 -8.81 2.38 -9.01
N LYS A 53 -8.60 1.72 -10.15
CA LYS A 53 -8.31 2.32 -11.45
C LYS A 53 -9.45 3.20 -11.94
N ASN A 54 -9.10 4.26 -12.69
CA ASN A 54 -10.05 5.16 -13.34
C ASN A 54 -11.07 5.79 -12.37
N ILE A 55 -10.62 6.32 -11.23
CA ILE A 55 -11.43 7.18 -10.36
C ILE A 55 -12.08 8.26 -11.23
N LYS A 56 -13.40 8.33 -11.19
CA LYS A 56 -14.16 9.35 -11.92
C LYS A 56 -14.11 10.65 -11.13
N ASP A 57 -14.06 11.78 -11.82
CA ASP A 57 -14.02 13.11 -11.18
C ASP A 57 -15.25 13.41 -10.33
N ASP A 58 -16.38 12.73 -10.61
CA ASP A 58 -17.60 12.80 -9.82
C ASP A 58 -17.63 11.81 -8.63
N TYR A 59 -16.56 11.04 -8.45
CA TYR A 59 -16.42 9.97 -7.46
C TYR A 59 -17.60 8.99 -7.46
N SER A 60 -18.26 8.82 -8.61
CA SER A 60 -19.38 7.88 -8.75
C SER A 60 -18.94 6.43 -8.80
N ASN A 61 -17.63 6.18 -8.99
CA ASN A 61 -17.01 4.91 -8.66
C ASN A 61 -16.44 4.92 -7.24
N PHE A 62 -16.20 3.74 -6.70
CA PHE A 62 -15.78 3.57 -5.32
C PHE A 62 -14.37 4.14 -5.07
N LEU A 63 -14.18 4.76 -3.91
CA LEU A 63 -12.87 5.07 -3.37
C LEU A 63 -12.44 3.93 -2.45
N PHE A 64 -11.39 3.22 -2.84
CA PHE A 64 -10.81 2.12 -2.06
C PHE A 64 -9.30 2.03 -2.26
N GLY A 65 -8.55 2.06 -1.15
CA GLY A 65 -7.08 2.20 -1.13
C GLY A 65 -6.63 3.58 -0.63
N ASN A 66 -6.87 3.91 0.65
CA ASN A 66 -6.65 5.29 1.16
C ASN A 66 -5.42 5.47 2.07
N GLY A 67 -4.45 4.58 1.99
CA GLY A 67 -3.17 4.73 2.70
C GLY A 67 -2.02 4.23 1.84
N PRO A 68 -1.14 5.13 1.36
CA PRO A 68 0.10 4.72 0.71
C PRO A 68 0.90 3.77 1.61
N ILE A 69 1.70 2.91 1.00
CA ILE A 69 2.52 1.95 1.75
C ILE A 69 3.99 2.28 1.56
N ILE A 70 4.72 2.46 2.66
CA ILE A 70 6.19 2.44 2.65
C ILE A 70 6.65 1.00 2.57
N ILE A 71 7.59 0.72 1.68
CA ILE A 71 8.38 -0.51 1.67
C ILE A 71 9.86 -0.19 1.94
N GLU A 72 10.38 -0.75 3.03
CA GLU A 72 11.77 -0.53 3.46
C GLU A 72 12.78 -1.12 2.48
N LYS A 73 13.84 -0.36 2.19
CA LYS A 73 14.88 -0.75 1.24
C LYS A 73 15.73 -1.95 1.67
N ASP A 74 15.93 -2.11 2.97
CA ASP A 74 16.84 -3.12 3.52
C ASP A 74 16.16 -4.42 3.94
N THR A 75 14.84 -4.37 4.18
CA THR A 75 14.07 -5.48 4.78
C THR A 75 12.85 -5.88 3.95
N LEU A 76 12.36 -5.01 3.05
CA LEU A 76 11.05 -5.10 2.41
C LEU A 76 9.87 -5.09 3.39
N ASN A 77 10.05 -4.66 4.64
CA ASN A 77 8.91 -4.49 5.56
C ASN A 77 7.94 -3.44 5.00
N MET A 78 6.64 -3.71 5.15
CA MET A 78 5.57 -2.85 4.62
C MET A 78 4.89 -2.12 5.77
N TYR A 79 4.74 -0.81 5.65
CA TYR A 79 4.04 0.02 6.64
C TYR A 79 2.98 0.85 5.93
N GLN A 80 1.72 0.64 6.29
CA GLN A 80 0.61 1.41 5.77
C GLN A 80 0.50 2.76 6.49
N PHE A 81 0.39 3.82 5.70
CA PHE A 81 0.13 5.16 6.20
C PHE A 81 -1.25 5.28 6.83
N LYS A 82 -1.31 6.17 7.82
CA LYS A 82 -2.58 6.61 8.38
C LYS A 82 -3.35 7.41 7.34
N THR A 83 -4.62 7.08 7.25
CA THR A 83 -5.60 7.74 6.40
C THR A 83 -5.95 9.12 6.96
N ALA A 84 -6.34 10.08 6.11
CA ALA A 84 -6.70 11.45 6.53
C ALA A 84 -5.57 12.21 7.27
N VAL A 85 -4.32 11.79 7.07
CA VAL A 85 -3.09 12.44 7.54
C VAL A 85 -2.22 12.73 6.32
N PRO A 86 -1.58 13.91 6.19
CA PRO A 86 -0.68 14.21 5.09
C PRO A 86 0.46 13.19 4.93
N ILE A 87 0.98 13.06 3.71
CA ILE A 87 2.09 12.14 3.40
C ILE A 87 3.32 12.48 4.22
N GLU A 88 3.66 13.77 4.31
CA GLU A 88 4.84 14.26 5.03
C GLU A 88 4.76 13.94 6.51
N GLU A 89 3.58 14.08 7.12
CA GLU A 89 3.35 13.72 8.53
C GLU A 89 3.49 12.21 8.77
N ASN A 90 3.03 11.38 7.82
CA ASN A 90 3.24 9.94 7.88
C ASN A 90 4.72 9.55 7.75
N ILE A 91 5.47 10.23 6.87
CA ILE A 91 6.91 10.03 6.70
C ILE A 91 7.67 10.41 7.98
N GLU A 92 7.32 11.54 8.60
CA GLU A 92 7.94 11.94 9.87
C GLU A 92 7.58 10.97 11.00
N LEU A 93 6.35 10.45 11.02
CA LEU A 93 5.97 9.38 11.95
C LEU A 93 6.79 8.11 11.74
N TYR A 94 6.97 7.68 10.48
CA TYR A 94 7.79 6.53 10.13
C TYR A 94 9.23 6.69 10.61
N LYS A 95 9.86 7.84 10.34
CA LYS A 95 11.24 8.13 10.77
C LYS A 95 11.38 8.17 12.29
N LYS A 96 10.38 8.70 13.00
CA LYS A 96 10.41 8.85 14.46
C LYS A 96 10.12 7.53 15.17
N ASP A 97 9.09 6.82 14.74
CA ASP A 97 8.59 5.59 15.35
C ASP A 97 7.65 4.85 14.39
N LYS A 98 8.23 4.06 13.49
CA LYS A 98 7.48 3.26 12.49
C LYS A 98 6.48 2.27 13.09
N ASN A 99 6.64 1.88 14.35
CA ASN A 99 5.70 0.97 15.02
C ASN A 99 4.32 1.62 15.28
N LYS A 100 4.20 2.94 15.06
CA LYS A 100 2.93 3.68 15.08
C LYS A 100 2.17 3.65 13.75
N LEU A 101 2.79 3.11 12.70
CA LEU A 101 2.15 2.76 11.44
C LEU A 101 1.78 1.28 11.45
N LEU A 102 0.78 0.90 10.67
CA LEU A 102 0.36 -0.50 10.58
C LEU A 102 1.36 -1.28 9.73
N GLN A 103 2.09 -2.20 10.33
CA GLN A 103 3.00 -3.12 9.66
C GLN A 103 2.20 -4.27 9.06
N LEU A 104 2.42 -4.51 7.76
CA LEU A 104 1.80 -5.59 7.00
C LEU A 104 2.86 -6.66 6.72
N GLU A 105 2.54 -7.91 7.03
CA GLU A 105 3.39 -9.06 6.72
C GLU A 105 2.63 -10.05 5.83
N GLU A 106 3.35 -10.57 4.83
CA GLU A 106 2.86 -11.63 3.94
C GLU A 106 3.16 -12.97 4.60
N ASP A 107 2.13 -13.80 4.81
CA ASP A 107 2.29 -15.14 5.34
C ASP A 107 2.68 -16.15 4.24
N GLN A 108 2.83 -17.42 4.62
CA GLN A 108 3.23 -18.50 3.71
C GLN A 108 2.17 -18.83 2.64
N ASP A 109 0.91 -18.44 2.88
CA ASP A 109 -0.23 -18.69 2.02
C ASP A 109 -0.56 -17.46 1.14
N GLY A 110 0.20 -16.37 1.29
CA GLY A 110 0.07 -15.13 0.52
C GLY A 110 -0.96 -14.14 1.08
N PHE A 111 -1.43 -14.35 2.31
CA PHE A 111 -2.27 -13.37 3.01
C PHE A 111 -1.41 -12.26 3.59
N PHE A 112 -1.92 -11.03 3.54
CA PHE A 112 -1.28 -9.90 4.19
C PHE A 112 -2.04 -9.53 5.45
N ASP A 113 -1.37 -9.67 6.59
CA ASP A 113 -1.94 -9.40 7.91
C ASP A 113 -1.25 -8.25 8.65
N PRO A 114 -2.01 -7.46 9.42
CA PRO A 114 -1.44 -6.50 10.35
C PRO A 114 -0.80 -7.20 11.56
N VAL A 115 0.46 -6.88 11.86
CA VAL A 115 1.21 -7.57 12.94
C VAL A 115 1.47 -6.73 14.19
N ASN A 116 1.18 -5.43 14.17
CA ASN A 116 1.33 -4.52 15.31
C ASN A 116 0.03 -3.73 15.55
N ILE A 117 -0.88 -4.33 16.32
CA ILE A 117 -2.19 -3.76 16.69
C ILE A 117 -2.21 -3.39 18.17
#